data_AF-A0A4T0E3Z3-F1
#
_entry.id   AF-A0A4T0E3Z3-F1
#
_cell.length_a   1.000
_cell.length_b   1.000
_cell.length_c   1.000
_cell.angle_alpha   90.00
_cell.angle_beta   90.00
_cell.angle_gamma   90.00
#
_symmetry.space_group_name_H-M   'P 1'
#
loop_
_entity.id
_entity.type
_entity.pdbx_description
1 polymer ?
#
loop_
_entity_poly.entity_id
_entity_poly.type
_entity_poly.pdbx_seq_one_letter_code
_entity_poly.pdbx_strand_id
1 'polypeptide(L)'
;MAVPGREADLPTLARHLVEHGPVKTLRTERRVRILINGACVADTLGTTGALFVWEHEYYPQLYFPRSALVKNVQGYDIVYEDHQDVKVDHDQIIANTLKVKVTRKADNNMKEVKDGFIVFSDGLAGKASELSGMLKVQFSAADQWLEEDTPMFVHPKDPFKRIDVLQSTRGVKVAVNGKTLAETSTCMQLYEGGLPIRYYMPLTAIDNSILRPSETRTQCPYKGEAEYYDVVVGDKTYKDIVWYYTRPITECAAIAGLYCFYNEKVDMWIQNGDDWEKLGQEKSIFS
;
A
#
# COMPACT_ATOMS: atom_id res chain seq x y z
N MET A 1 -14.61 10.40 -2.85
CA MET A 1 -14.14 9.04 -3.21
C MET A 1 -12.70 8.92 -2.74
N ALA A 2 -12.33 7.83 -2.07
CA ALA A 2 -10.93 7.57 -1.76
C ALA A 2 -10.18 7.37 -3.08
N VAL A 3 -9.15 8.19 -3.31
CA VAL A 3 -8.30 8.06 -4.50
C VAL A 3 -7.19 7.07 -4.14
N PRO A 4 -6.81 6.13 -5.04
CA PRO A 4 -5.70 5.22 -4.77
C PRO A 4 -4.46 5.99 -4.32
N GLY A 5 -3.85 5.57 -3.22
CA GLY A 5 -2.66 6.21 -2.66
C GLY A 5 -2.91 7.51 -1.87
N ARG A 6 -4.16 7.94 -1.68
CA ARG A 6 -4.51 9.08 -0.79
C ARG A 6 -5.61 8.70 0.19
N GLU A 7 -5.30 8.79 1.48
CA GLU A 7 -6.31 8.58 2.53
C GLU A 7 -7.42 9.63 2.42
N ALA A 8 -8.67 9.16 2.46
CA ALA A 8 -9.83 10.02 2.54
C ALA A 8 -10.02 10.54 3.98
N ASP A 9 -10.62 11.72 4.07
CA ASP A 9 -11.26 12.20 5.29
C ASP A 9 -12.29 11.16 5.79
N LEU A 10 -12.15 10.71 7.05
CA LEU A 10 -12.96 9.60 7.60
C LEU A 10 -14.46 9.91 7.61
N PRO A 11 -14.94 11.09 8.04
CA PRO A 11 -16.36 11.46 7.92
C PRO A 11 -16.90 11.38 6.49
N THR A 12 -16.16 11.89 5.51
CA THR A 12 -16.53 11.83 4.10
C THR A 12 -16.60 10.39 3.59
N LEU A 13 -15.61 9.57 3.95
CA LEU A 13 -15.58 8.15 3.61
C LEU A 13 -16.76 7.39 4.23
N ALA A 14 -17.07 7.62 5.50
CA ALA A 14 -18.17 6.94 6.18
C ALA A 14 -19.52 7.24 5.51
N ARG A 15 -19.80 8.49 5.16
CA ARG A 15 -21.02 8.84 4.39
C ARG A 15 -21.07 8.09 3.06
N HIS A 16 -19.96 8.09 2.32
CA HIS A 16 -19.88 7.40 1.04
C HIS A 16 -20.14 5.89 1.17
N LEU A 17 -19.55 5.23 2.18
CA LEU A 17 -19.73 3.80 2.40
C LEU A 17 -21.14 3.46 2.87
N VAL A 18 -21.79 4.31 3.67
CA VAL A 18 -23.19 4.12 4.06
C VAL A 18 -24.13 4.28 2.86
N GLU A 19 -23.89 5.27 2.01
CA GLU A 19 -24.73 5.54 0.84
C GLU A 19 -24.55 4.49 -0.27
N HIS A 20 -23.31 4.13 -0.58
CA HIS A 20 -22.99 3.31 -1.76
C HIS A 20 -22.55 1.89 -1.43
N GLY A 21 -22.17 1.61 -0.19
CA GLY A 21 -21.53 0.36 0.23
C GLY A 21 -20.04 0.31 -0.11
N PRO A 22 -19.28 -0.62 0.51
CA PRO A 22 -17.98 -1.01 0.00
C PRO A 22 -18.13 -1.79 -1.31
N VAL A 23 -17.06 -1.83 -2.12
CA VAL A 23 -17.01 -2.63 -3.36
C VAL A 23 -17.16 -4.12 -3.02
N LYS A 24 -16.44 -4.57 -2.00
CA LYS A 24 -16.53 -5.93 -1.45
C LYS A 24 -16.00 -5.96 -0.02
N THR A 25 -16.40 -6.97 0.74
CA THR A 25 -15.85 -7.26 2.06
C THR A 25 -15.39 -8.72 2.15
N LEU A 26 -14.41 -8.99 3.00
CA LEU A 26 -13.93 -10.34 3.28
C LEU A 26 -13.46 -10.43 4.72
N ARG A 27 -14.03 -11.35 5.50
CA ARG A 27 -13.59 -11.59 6.86
C ARG A 27 -12.23 -12.27 6.89
N THR A 28 -11.40 -11.93 7.88
CA THR A 28 -10.11 -12.58 8.10
C THR A 28 -9.94 -12.99 9.55
N GLU A 29 -9.47 -14.21 9.74
CA GLU A 29 -9.07 -14.75 11.05
C GLU A 29 -7.62 -14.36 11.40
N ARG A 30 -6.90 -13.73 10.47
CA ARG A 30 -5.54 -13.27 10.74
C ARG A 30 -5.55 -12.23 11.84
N ARG A 31 -4.63 -12.38 12.80
CA ARG A 31 -4.47 -11.42 13.89
C ARG A 31 -3.94 -10.11 13.30
N VAL A 32 -4.50 -8.99 13.71
CA VAL A 32 -4.01 -7.67 13.30
C VAL A 32 -3.86 -6.80 14.53
N ARG A 33 -2.72 -6.10 14.61
CA ARG A 33 -2.40 -5.17 15.69
C ARG A 33 -2.03 -3.80 15.17
N ILE A 34 -2.35 -2.80 15.97
CA ILE A 34 -2.04 -1.39 15.71
C ILE A 34 -1.28 -0.85 16.91
N LEU A 35 -0.11 -0.28 16.67
CA LEU A 35 0.69 0.36 17.69
C LEU A 35 0.68 1.88 17.52
N ILE A 36 0.52 2.59 18.63
CA ILE A 36 0.67 4.04 18.74
C ILE A 36 1.54 4.33 19.96
N ASN A 37 2.55 5.17 19.79
CA ASN A 37 3.53 5.51 20.82
C ASN A 37 4.16 4.28 21.51
N GLY A 38 4.36 3.20 20.76
CA GLY A 38 4.88 1.93 21.27
C GLY A 38 3.88 1.06 22.05
N ALA A 39 2.64 1.51 22.27
CA ALA A 39 1.58 0.70 22.89
C ALA A 39 0.70 0.04 21.82
N CYS A 40 0.31 -1.22 22.04
CA CYS A 40 -0.70 -1.89 21.21
C CYS A 40 -2.08 -1.31 21.57
N VAL A 41 -2.66 -0.48 20.70
CA VAL A 41 -3.97 0.18 20.91
C VAL A 41 -5.14 -0.59 20.31
N ALA A 42 -4.88 -1.53 19.41
CA ALA A 42 -5.87 -2.45 18.90
C ALA A 42 -5.24 -3.82 18.62
N ASP A 43 -5.96 -4.88 18.96
CA ASP A 43 -5.56 -6.27 18.74
C ASP A 43 -6.80 -7.12 18.45
N THR A 44 -6.83 -7.82 17.32
CA THR A 44 -8.00 -8.66 16.98
C THR A 44 -8.02 -9.99 17.71
N LEU A 45 -6.97 -10.34 18.47
CA LEU A 45 -6.92 -11.58 19.24
C LEU A 45 -8.09 -11.68 20.23
N GLY A 46 -8.83 -12.79 20.17
CA GLY A 46 -10.00 -13.03 21.03
C GLY A 46 -11.24 -12.21 20.65
N THR A 47 -11.23 -11.58 19.48
CA THR A 47 -12.40 -10.88 18.91
C THR A 47 -13.01 -11.69 17.76
N THR A 48 -13.99 -11.10 17.08
CA THR A 48 -14.62 -11.62 15.87
C THR A 48 -13.75 -11.52 14.61
N GLY A 49 -12.46 -11.21 14.74
CA GLY A 49 -11.51 -11.03 13.63
C GLY A 49 -11.65 -9.67 12.94
N ALA A 50 -10.75 -9.38 11.99
CA ALA A 50 -10.86 -8.18 11.17
C ALA A 50 -11.70 -8.42 9.91
N LEU A 51 -12.07 -7.33 9.24
CA LEU A 51 -12.74 -7.32 7.96
C LEU A 51 -11.87 -6.56 6.95
N PHE A 52 -11.48 -7.23 5.86
CA PHE A 52 -10.99 -6.55 4.68
C PHE A 52 -12.18 -5.86 4.00
N VAL A 53 -12.06 -4.56 3.76
CA VAL A 53 -13.06 -3.72 3.12
C VAL A 53 -12.43 -3.03 1.93
N TRP A 54 -12.92 -3.30 0.73
CA TRP A 54 -12.50 -2.58 -0.47
C TRP A 54 -13.37 -1.33 -0.60
N GLU A 55 -12.83 -0.22 -0.11
CA GLU A 55 -13.43 1.13 -0.24
C GLU A 55 -13.40 1.62 -1.69
N HIS A 56 -12.58 0.97 -2.53
CA HIS A 56 -12.43 1.13 -3.97
C HIS A 56 -11.91 -0.19 -4.57
N GLU A 57 -11.85 -0.31 -5.90
CA GLU A 57 -11.58 -1.59 -6.58
C GLU A 57 -10.14 -2.15 -6.42
N TYR A 58 -9.17 -1.31 -6.03
CA TYR A 58 -7.75 -1.64 -6.21
C TYR A 58 -7.06 -2.41 -5.08
N TYR A 59 -7.42 -2.15 -3.82
CA TYR A 59 -6.84 -2.80 -2.64
C TYR A 59 -7.77 -2.64 -1.42
N PRO A 60 -7.70 -3.55 -0.42
CA PRO A 60 -8.52 -3.47 0.76
C PRO A 60 -7.95 -2.51 1.81
N GLN A 61 -8.81 -2.19 2.77
CA GLN A 61 -8.50 -1.59 4.07
C GLN A 61 -8.95 -2.55 5.18
N LEU A 62 -8.42 -2.39 6.39
CA LEU A 62 -8.79 -3.24 7.53
C LEU A 62 -9.75 -2.50 8.47
N TYR A 63 -10.84 -3.19 8.81
CA TYR A 63 -11.84 -2.77 9.77
C TYR A 63 -11.87 -3.78 10.92
N PHE A 64 -12.14 -3.29 12.12
CA PHE A 64 -11.99 -4.02 13.38
C PHE A 64 -13.29 -3.98 14.16
N PRO A 65 -13.69 -5.03 14.88
CA PRO A 65 -14.75 -4.88 15.87
C PRO A 65 -14.32 -3.91 16.96
N ARG A 66 -15.25 -3.13 17.54
CA ARG A 66 -14.92 -2.22 18.66
C ARG A 66 -14.25 -2.92 19.85
N SER A 67 -14.51 -4.21 20.04
CA SER A 67 -13.87 -5.06 21.06
C SER A 67 -12.38 -5.28 20.85
N ALA A 68 -11.83 -4.96 19.66
CA ALA A 68 -10.40 -5.03 19.39
C ALA A 68 -9.61 -3.88 20.06
N LEU A 69 -10.27 -2.81 20.53
CA LEU A 69 -9.59 -1.71 21.22
C LEU A 69 -9.01 -2.17 22.56
N VAL A 70 -7.70 -1.99 22.72
CA VAL A 70 -6.97 -2.42 23.91
C VAL A 70 -6.96 -1.30 24.94
N LYS A 71 -7.58 -1.54 26.11
CA LYS A 71 -7.67 -0.53 27.18
C LYS A 71 -6.48 -0.55 28.14
N ASN A 72 -5.86 -1.72 28.33
CA ASN A 72 -4.85 -1.94 29.35
C ASN A 72 -3.56 -2.45 28.71
N VAL A 73 -2.54 -1.59 28.65
CA VAL A 73 -1.17 -1.98 28.27
C VAL A 73 -0.25 -1.58 29.41
N GLN A 74 0.53 -2.54 29.91
CA GLN A 74 1.46 -2.29 31.01
C GLN A 74 2.43 -1.15 30.66
N GLY A 75 2.55 -0.17 31.56
CA GLY A 75 3.43 0.99 31.35
C GLY A 75 2.83 2.12 30.51
N TYR A 76 1.56 2.03 30.10
CA TYR A 76 0.87 3.06 29.33
C TYR A 76 -0.47 3.46 29.97
N ASP A 77 -0.89 4.69 29.69
CA ASP A 77 -2.28 5.14 29.82
C ASP A 77 -2.83 5.41 28.42
N ILE A 78 -3.94 4.75 28.08
CA ILE A 78 -4.61 4.87 26.78
C ILE A 78 -6.02 5.38 27.01
N VAL A 79 -6.35 6.47 26.33
CA VAL A 79 -7.66 7.12 26.42
C VAL A 79 -8.28 7.22 25.03
N TYR A 80 -9.50 6.73 24.90
CA TYR A 80 -10.34 6.87 23.70
C TYR A 80 -11.50 7.79 24.06
N GLU A 81 -11.60 8.93 23.40
CA GLU A 81 -12.65 9.92 23.59
C GLU A 81 -13.42 10.09 22.27
N ASP A 82 -14.75 10.09 22.34
CA ASP A 82 -15.58 10.49 21.21
C ASP A 82 -15.26 11.95 20.84
N HIS A 83 -15.13 12.25 19.55
CA HIS A 83 -14.72 13.56 19.07
C HIS A 83 -15.80 14.23 18.21
N GLN A 84 -16.25 13.56 17.14
CA GLN A 84 -17.24 14.12 16.23
C GLN A 84 -18.23 13.07 15.73
N ASP A 85 -19.52 13.38 15.85
CA ASP A 85 -20.58 12.60 15.20
C ASP A 85 -20.58 12.83 13.69
N VAL A 86 -20.66 11.73 12.95
CA VAL A 86 -20.85 11.72 11.49
C VAL A 86 -22.29 11.35 11.19
N LYS A 87 -22.96 12.20 10.41
CA LYS A 87 -24.36 12.04 10.04
C LYS A 87 -24.52 12.11 8.51
N VAL A 88 -25.50 11.38 7.98
CA VAL A 88 -25.90 11.44 6.55
C VAL A 88 -26.93 12.56 6.33
N ASP A 89 -27.82 12.78 7.31
CA ASP A 89 -28.80 13.87 7.37
C ASP A 89 -28.82 14.51 8.79
N HIS A 90 -29.85 15.30 9.15
CA HIS A 90 -29.82 16.10 10.39
C HIS A 90 -29.89 15.25 11.69
N ASP A 91 -30.43 14.03 11.66
CA ASP A 91 -30.73 13.27 12.89
C ASP A 91 -30.09 11.88 13.03
N GLN A 92 -29.67 11.21 11.95
CA GLN A 92 -29.09 9.86 12.08
C GLN A 92 -27.56 9.89 12.18
N ILE A 93 -27.04 9.54 13.35
CA ILE A 93 -25.60 9.31 13.58
C ILE A 93 -25.24 7.95 12.99
N ILE A 94 -24.33 7.95 12.01
CA ILE A 94 -23.86 6.75 11.32
C ILE A 94 -22.48 6.28 11.78
N ALA A 95 -21.71 7.18 12.38
CA ALA A 95 -20.40 6.89 12.95
C ALA A 95 -19.97 8.01 13.90
N ASN A 96 -18.93 7.77 14.70
CA ASN A 96 -18.27 8.78 15.53
C ASN A 96 -16.74 8.69 15.34
N THR A 97 -16.07 9.81 15.11
CA THR A 97 -14.60 9.85 15.09
C THR A 97 -14.07 9.91 16.51
N LEU A 98 -12.92 9.29 16.75
CA LEU A 98 -12.29 9.27 18.07
C LEU A 98 -11.05 10.17 18.13
N LYS A 99 -10.80 10.67 19.33
CA LYS A 99 -9.50 11.17 19.77
C LYS A 99 -8.84 10.10 20.64
N VAL A 100 -7.65 9.68 20.25
CA VAL A 100 -6.89 8.63 20.94
C VAL A 100 -5.62 9.22 21.51
N LYS A 101 -5.47 9.18 22.83
CA LYS A 101 -4.26 9.61 23.55
C LYS A 101 -3.54 8.41 24.12
N VAL A 102 -2.25 8.30 23.82
CA VAL A 102 -1.38 7.25 24.35
C VAL A 102 -0.20 7.88 25.07
N THR A 103 -0.17 7.70 26.39
CA THR A 103 0.88 8.24 27.26
C THR A 103 1.74 7.10 27.81
N ARG A 104 3.05 7.17 27.60
CA ARG A 104 4.02 6.27 28.20
C ARG A 104 4.35 6.73 29.62
N LYS A 105 4.10 5.89 30.62
CA LYS A 105 4.25 6.24 32.06
C LYS A 105 5.70 6.48 32.48
N ALA A 106 6.65 5.83 31.81
CA ALA A 106 8.06 5.89 32.19
C ALA A 106 8.66 7.31 32.08
N ASP A 107 8.17 8.09 31.12
CA ASP A 107 8.72 9.42 30.80
C ASP A 107 7.66 10.47 30.47
N ASN A 108 6.37 10.14 30.66
CA ASN A 108 5.22 10.97 30.30
C ASN A 108 5.19 11.40 28.83
N ASN A 109 5.87 10.67 27.93
CA ASN A 109 5.78 10.94 26.51
C ASN A 109 4.37 10.61 26.00
N MET A 110 3.71 11.57 25.36
CA MET A 110 2.33 11.44 24.92
C MET A 110 2.22 11.67 23.41
N LYS A 111 1.48 10.79 22.74
CA LYS A 111 1.04 10.96 21.36
C LYS A 111 -0.48 11.01 21.32
N GLU A 112 -1.02 12.00 20.62
CA GLU A 112 -2.45 12.17 20.38
C GLU A 112 -2.74 12.01 18.90
N VAL A 113 -3.75 11.20 18.58
CA VAL A 113 -4.31 11.07 17.24
C VAL A 113 -5.73 11.62 17.28
N LYS A 114 -5.99 12.70 16.53
CA LYS A 114 -7.33 13.24 16.31
C LYS A 114 -7.84 12.77 14.97
N ASP A 115 -9.09 12.30 14.92
CA ASP A 115 -9.80 11.94 13.68
C ASP A 115 -9.13 10.86 12.82
N GLY A 116 -8.16 10.12 13.37
CA GLY A 116 -7.54 8.96 12.74
C GLY A 116 -8.30 7.65 12.99
N PHE A 117 -9.37 7.69 13.78
CA PHE A 117 -10.21 6.56 14.17
C PHE A 117 -11.66 6.93 13.92
N ILE A 118 -12.46 6.00 13.38
CA ILE A 118 -13.89 6.16 13.20
C ILE A 118 -14.61 4.86 13.54
N VAL A 119 -15.62 4.93 14.41
CA VAL A 119 -16.46 3.81 14.81
C VAL A 119 -17.83 3.98 14.18
N PHE A 120 -18.22 3.04 13.34
CA PHE A 120 -19.54 2.99 12.73
C PHE A 120 -20.60 2.60 13.78
N SER A 121 -21.76 3.23 13.69
CA SER A 121 -22.89 2.95 14.57
C SER A 121 -23.33 1.49 14.49
N ASP A 122 -23.92 0.99 15.57
CA ASP A 122 -24.62 -0.30 15.53
C ASP A 122 -25.90 -0.19 14.71
N GLY A 123 -26.33 -1.30 14.11
CA GLY A 123 -27.58 -1.38 13.37
C GLY A 123 -27.57 -0.70 12.00
N LEU A 124 -26.40 -0.46 11.40
CA LEU A 124 -26.33 -0.06 10.00
C LEU A 124 -27.01 -1.11 9.11
N ALA A 125 -27.79 -0.65 8.14
CA ALA A 125 -28.60 -1.49 7.27
C ALA A 125 -28.16 -1.36 5.81
N GLY A 126 -28.75 -2.19 4.94
CA GLY A 126 -28.52 -2.14 3.50
C GLY A 126 -27.07 -2.47 3.14
N LYS A 127 -26.47 -1.68 2.24
CA LYS A 127 -25.15 -1.96 1.67
C LYS A 127 -23.98 -1.82 2.66
N ALA A 128 -24.21 -1.18 3.80
CA ALA A 128 -23.20 -0.97 4.83
C ALA A 128 -23.41 -1.83 6.09
N SER A 129 -24.30 -2.84 6.05
CA SER A 129 -24.59 -3.68 7.21
C SER A 129 -23.36 -4.39 7.78
N GLU A 130 -22.44 -4.81 6.91
CA GLU A 130 -21.15 -5.43 7.29
C GLU A 130 -20.22 -4.48 8.05
N LEU A 131 -20.46 -3.16 8.00
CA LEU A 131 -19.68 -2.15 8.73
C LEU A 131 -20.30 -1.81 10.10
N SER A 132 -21.48 -2.34 10.43
CA SER A 132 -22.16 -2.08 11.70
C SER A 132 -21.27 -2.40 12.90
N GLY A 133 -21.04 -1.42 13.78
CA GLY A 133 -20.21 -1.58 14.99
C GLY A 133 -18.71 -1.76 14.72
N MET A 134 -18.26 -1.59 13.48
CA MET A 134 -16.86 -1.71 13.08
C MET A 134 -16.11 -0.39 13.28
N LEU A 135 -14.83 -0.49 13.58
CA LEU A 135 -13.85 0.57 13.70
C LEU A 135 -12.95 0.54 12.47
N LYS A 136 -12.75 1.70 11.84
CA LYS A 136 -11.64 1.93 10.91
C LYS A 136 -10.60 2.82 11.58
N VAL A 137 -9.33 2.52 11.31
CA VAL A 137 -8.19 3.36 11.66
C VAL A 137 -7.52 3.79 10.36
N GLN A 138 -7.22 5.08 10.21
CA GLN A 138 -6.36 5.56 9.12
C GLN A 138 -5.00 4.88 9.24
N PHE A 139 -4.47 4.40 8.13
CA PHE A 139 -3.20 3.68 8.14
C PHE A 139 -2.08 4.59 8.66
N SER A 140 -2.09 5.87 8.24
CA SER A 140 -1.14 6.91 8.66
C SER A 140 -1.24 7.32 10.14
N ALA A 141 -2.35 7.00 10.82
CA ALA A 141 -2.54 7.33 12.23
C ALA A 141 -1.71 6.45 13.17
N ALA A 142 -1.33 5.25 12.73
CA ALA A 142 -0.54 4.31 13.50
C ALA A 142 0.96 4.51 13.30
N ASP A 143 1.75 4.18 14.33
CA ASP A 143 3.21 4.07 14.18
C ASP A 143 3.60 2.74 13.52
N GLN A 144 2.84 1.67 13.79
CA GLN A 144 3.10 0.35 13.22
C GLN A 144 1.79 -0.43 13.11
N TRP A 145 1.62 -1.09 11.97
CA TRP A 145 0.63 -2.13 11.76
C TRP A 145 1.31 -3.50 11.70
N LEU A 146 0.70 -4.51 12.30
CA LEU A 146 1.18 -5.89 12.25
C LEU A 146 0.04 -6.79 11.78
N GLU A 147 0.29 -7.59 10.75
CA GLU A 147 -0.53 -8.76 10.40
C GLU A 147 0.20 -10.00 10.91
N GLU A 148 -0.45 -10.75 11.80
CA GLU A 148 0.21 -11.63 12.75
C GLU A 148 1.31 -10.87 13.49
N ASP A 149 2.57 -11.21 13.24
CA ASP A 149 3.78 -10.53 13.72
C ASP A 149 4.58 -9.85 12.60
N THR A 150 4.01 -9.78 11.39
CA THR A 150 4.67 -9.19 10.22
C THR A 150 4.28 -7.72 10.05
N PRO A 151 5.26 -6.80 9.96
CA PRO A 151 5.01 -5.39 9.63
C PRO A 151 4.23 -5.19 8.33
N MET A 152 3.14 -4.46 8.41
CA MET A 152 2.46 -3.87 7.26
C MET A 152 2.86 -2.40 7.13
N PHE A 153 2.97 -1.94 5.88
CA PHE A 153 3.28 -0.55 5.54
C PHE A 153 2.46 -0.12 4.32
N VAL A 154 2.21 1.18 4.16
CA VAL A 154 1.34 1.79 3.14
C VAL A 154 -0.15 1.40 3.24
N HIS A 155 -0.49 0.13 3.04
CA HIS A 155 -1.84 -0.40 3.17
C HIS A 155 -1.82 -1.95 3.28
N PRO A 156 -2.91 -2.60 3.73
CA PRO A 156 -3.00 -4.06 3.76
C PRO A 156 -2.85 -4.68 2.36
N LYS A 157 -2.15 -5.81 2.26
CA LYS A 157 -2.06 -6.58 1.01
C LYS A 157 -3.45 -7.15 0.67
N ASP A 158 -3.83 -7.10 -0.61
CA ASP A 158 -5.01 -7.80 -1.11
C ASP A 158 -4.75 -9.32 -1.06
N PRO A 159 -5.56 -10.10 -0.32
CA PRO A 159 -5.33 -11.55 -0.15
C PRO A 159 -5.45 -12.34 -1.45
N PHE A 160 -6.03 -11.77 -2.50
CA PHE A 160 -6.14 -12.39 -3.82
C PHE A 160 -5.06 -11.93 -4.79
N LYS A 161 -4.26 -10.91 -4.43
CA LYS A 161 -3.23 -10.39 -5.32
C LYS A 161 -2.00 -11.28 -5.24
N ARG A 162 -1.60 -11.78 -6.41
CA ARG A 162 -0.43 -12.62 -6.61
C ARG A 162 0.67 -11.84 -7.31
N ILE A 163 1.90 -12.07 -6.86
CA ILE A 163 3.12 -11.68 -7.58
C ILE A 163 3.90 -12.94 -7.91
N ASP A 164 4.26 -13.09 -9.19
CA ASP A 164 5.18 -14.12 -9.65
C ASP A 164 6.43 -13.45 -10.22
N VAL A 165 7.60 -13.93 -9.80
CA VAL A 165 8.88 -13.50 -10.36
C VAL A 165 9.50 -14.70 -11.06
N LEU A 166 9.58 -14.64 -12.38
CA LEU A 166 10.06 -15.74 -13.21
C LEU A 166 11.35 -15.34 -13.93
N GLN A 167 12.36 -16.20 -13.83
CA GLN A 167 13.56 -16.04 -14.62
C GLN A 167 13.26 -16.30 -16.09
N SER A 168 13.86 -15.48 -16.96
CA SER A 168 13.75 -15.62 -18.42
C SER A 168 15.10 -15.43 -19.10
N THR A 169 15.31 -16.20 -20.16
CA THR A 169 16.43 -16.03 -21.11
C THR A 169 15.98 -15.36 -22.41
N ARG A 170 14.79 -14.74 -22.42
CA ARG A 170 14.36 -13.88 -23.53
C ARG A 170 15.09 -12.55 -23.41
N GLY A 171 15.69 -12.10 -24.51
CA GLY A 171 16.35 -10.80 -24.54
C GLY A 171 15.39 -9.65 -24.30
N VAL A 172 15.83 -8.63 -23.57
CA VAL A 172 15.09 -7.38 -23.34
C VAL A 172 15.96 -6.21 -23.80
N LYS A 173 15.36 -5.28 -24.54
CA LYS A 173 16.00 -4.04 -24.99
C LYS A 173 15.18 -2.84 -24.57
N VAL A 174 15.84 -1.80 -24.08
CA VAL A 174 15.22 -0.55 -23.62
C VAL A 174 15.88 0.64 -24.30
N ALA A 175 15.09 1.59 -24.80
CA ALA A 175 15.57 2.82 -25.39
C ALA A 175 14.71 4.03 -25.02
N VAL A 176 15.30 5.22 -25.11
CA VAL A 176 14.54 6.49 -25.09
C VAL A 176 15.06 7.36 -26.22
N ASN A 177 14.15 7.93 -27.02
CA ASN A 177 14.49 8.80 -28.16
C ASN A 177 15.58 8.19 -29.07
N GLY A 178 15.48 6.89 -29.36
CA GLY A 178 16.41 6.16 -30.23
C GLY A 178 17.76 5.78 -29.62
N LYS A 179 18.08 6.23 -28.39
CA LYS A 179 19.28 5.80 -27.66
C LYS A 179 18.97 4.56 -26.83
N THR A 180 19.65 3.45 -27.09
CA THR A 180 19.62 2.26 -26.22
C THR A 180 20.17 2.61 -24.84
N LEU A 181 19.39 2.33 -23.81
CA LEU A 181 19.74 2.51 -22.40
C LEU A 181 20.20 1.20 -21.78
N ALA A 182 19.56 0.10 -22.17
CA ALA A 182 19.86 -1.23 -21.67
C ALA A 182 19.56 -2.32 -22.70
N GLU A 183 20.37 -3.38 -22.69
CA GLU A 183 20.13 -4.60 -23.48
C GLU A 183 20.68 -5.81 -22.73
N THR A 184 19.87 -6.86 -22.59
CA THR A 184 20.22 -8.09 -21.87
C THR A 184 19.66 -9.31 -22.57
N SER A 185 20.31 -10.48 -22.43
CA SER A 185 19.78 -11.79 -22.83
C SER A 185 19.09 -12.53 -21.67
N THR A 186 19.11 -11.97 -20.46
CA THR A 186 18.46 -12.56 -19.27
C THR A 186 17.78 -11.50 -18.41
N CYS A 187 16.63 -11.81 -17.84
CA CYS A 187 15.93 -10.94 -16.91
C CYS A 187 15.07 -11.74 -15.92
N MET A 188 14.59 -11.05 -14.88
CA MET A 188 13.47 -11.49 -14.08
C MET A 188 12.20 -10.77 -14.59
N GLN A 189 11.18 -11.53 -14.97
CA GLN A 189 9.87 -10.99 -15.33
C GLN A 189 8.97 -11.05 -14.10
N LEU A 190 8.51 -9.88 -13.65
CA LEU A 190 7.57 -9.76 -12.54
C LEU A 190 6.17 -9.58 -13.10
N TYR A 191 5.30 -10.51 -12.75
CA TYR A 191 3.87 -10.49 -13.03
C TYR A 191 3.15 -10.08 -11.76
N GLU A 192 2.34 -9.04 -11.86
CA GLU A 192 1.50 -8.58 -10.76
C GLU A 192 0.09 -8.39 -11.29
N GLY A 193 -0.89 -9.02 -10.63
CA GLY A 193 -2.27 -9.04 -11.09
C GLY A 193 -2.80 -7.66 -11.47
N GLY A 194 -3.25 -7.52 -12.72
CA GLY A 194 -3.84 -6.29 -13.27
C GLY A 194 -2.85 -5.20 -13.65
N LEU A 195 -1.53 -5.45 -13.62
CA LEU A 195 -0.50 -4.48 -13.99
C LEU A 195 0.38 -4.96 -15.16
N PRO A 196 1.01 -4.03 -15.91
CA PRO A 196 2.00 -4.37 -16.92
C PRO A 196 3.15 -5.19 -16.34
N ILE A 197 3.65 -6.16 -17.13
CA ILE A 197 4.82 -6.95 -16.78
C ILE A 197 6.02 -6.02 -16.59
N ARG A 198 6.77 -6.22 -15.51
CA ARG A 198 8.00 -5.48 -15.21
C ARG A 198 9.22 -6.36 -15.41
N TYR A 199 10.17 -5.87 -16.21
CA TYR A 199 11.38 -6.60 -16.59
C TYR A 199 12.56 -6.06 -15.78
N TYR A 200 13.05 -6.89 -14.85
CA TYR A 200 14.16 -6.59 -13.98
C TYR A 200 15.45 -7.17 -14.56
N MET A 201 16.45 -6.33 -14.79
CA MET A 201 17.71 -6.68 -15.44
C MET A 201 18.91 -6.35 -14.53
N PRO A 202 20.05 -7.04 -14.70
CA PRO A 202 21.25 -6.73 -13.94
C PRO A 202 21.76 -5.34 -14.31
N LEU A 203 22.44 -4.66 -13.38
CA LEU A 203 23.05 -3.35 -13.64
C LEU A 203 24.02 -3.38 -14.83
N THR A 204 24.69 -4.51 -15.07
CA THR A 204 25.62 -4.70 -16.19
C THR A 204 24.94 -4.64 -17.57
N ALA A 205 23.61 -4.77 -17.62
CA ALA A 205 22.84 -4.58 -18.85
C ALA A 205 22.57 -3.11 -19.16
N ILE A 206 22.81 -2.20 -18.21
CA ILE A 206 22.52 -0.77 -18.32
C ILE A 206 23.84 -0.01 -18.53
N ASP A 207 23.83 0.97 -19.43
CA ASP A 207 24.94 1.93 -19.54
C ASP A 207 25.00 2.75 -18.24
N ASN A 208 25.95 2.48 -17.35
CA ASN A 208 26.03 3.18 -16.06
C ASN A 208 26.43 4.66 -16.21
N SER A 209 26.99 5.08 -17.34
CA SER A 209 27.44 6.46 -17.55
C SER A 209 26.28 7.46 -17.61
N ILE A 210 25.09 6.97 -17.97
CA ILE A 210 23.86 7.78 -18.10
C ILE A 210 23.05 7.85 -16.80
N LEU A 211 23.38 7.07 -15.77
CA LEU A 211 22.62 7.03 -14.51
C LEU A 211 23.03 8.16 -13.56
N ARG A 212 22.04 8.80 -12.92
CA ARG A 212 22.26 9.76 -11.82
C ARG A 212 21.38 9.38 -10.63
N PRO A 213 21.93 9.24 -9.42
CA PRO A 213 21.13 8.89 -8.25
C PRO A 213 19.98 9.87 -8.03
N SER A 214 18.80 9.35 -7.73
CA SER A 214 17.65 10.15 -7.30
C SER A 214 17.45 9.98 -5.79
N GLU A 215 17.06 11.07 -5.13
CA GLU A 215 16.61 11.04 -3.73
C GLU A 215 15.19 10.45 -3.60
N THR A 216 14.48 10.26 -4.71
CA THR A 216 13.13 9.67 -4.71
C THR A 216 13.16 8.27 -4.11
N ARG A 217 12.23 8.03 -3.18
CA ARG A 217 11.94 6.72 -2.59
C ARG A 217 10.43 6.53 -2.62
N THR A 218 9.97 5.35 -2.97
CA THR A 218 8.54 4.99 -2.91
C THR A 218 8.37 3.67 -2.19
N GLN A 219 7.21 3.48 -1.56
CA GLN A 219 6.93 2.26 -0.82
C GLN A 219 5.77 1.52 -1.47
N CYS A 220 5.93 0.21 -1.63
CA CYS A 220 4.92 -0.70 -2.15
C CYS A 220 4.72 -1.84 -1.16
N PRO A 221 3.50 -2.11 -0.66
CA PRO A 221 3.27 -3.18 0.32
C PRO A 221 3.63 -4.56 -0.20
N TYR A 222 3.70 -4.73 -1.53
CA TYR A 222 4.00 -6.01 -2.17
C TYR A 222 5.45 -6.18 -2.61
N LYS A 223 6.26 -5.12 -2.65
CA LYS A 223 7.65 -5.19 -3.15
C LYS A 223 8.67 -4.65 -2.19
N GLY A 224 8.28 -3.75 -1.28
CA GLY A 224 9.20 -3.05 -0.39
C GLY A 224 9.40 -1.59 -0.79
N GLU A 225 10.55 -1.05 -0.42
CA GLU A 225 10.95 0.32 -0.74
C GLU A 225 11.76 0.35 -2.04
N ALA A 226 11.27 1.11 -3.02
CA ALA A 226 11.93 1.33 -4.29
C ALA A 226 12.84 2.55 -4.22
N GLU A 227 13.99 2.43 -4.87
CA GLU A 227 14.96 3.49 -5.08
C GLU A 227 15.05 3.80 -6.57
N TYR A 228 15.47 5.01 -6.92
CA TYR A 228 15.36 5.51 -8.29
C TYR A 228 16.69 6.06 -8.81
N TYR A 229 16.86 5.97 -10.12
CA TYR A 229 17.86 6.70 -10.89
C TYR A 229 17.16 7.55 -11.96
N ASP A 230 17.69 8.76 -12.12
CA ASP A 230 17.47 9.57 -13.31
C ASP A 230 18.38 9.07 -14.44
N VAL A 231 17.94 9.26 -15.69
CA VAL A 231 18.74 8.95 -16.88
C VAL A 231 19.06 10.23 -17.63
N VAL A 232 20.33 10.44 -17.95
CA VAL A 232 20.81 11.60 -18.73
C VAL A 232 21.22 11.15 -20.13
N VAL A 233 20.57 11.69 -21.16
CA VAL A 233 20.90 11.43 -22.57
C VAL A 233 21.07 12.76 -23.30
N GLY A 234 22.32 13.08 -23.66
CA GLY A 234 22.68 14.42 -24.13
C GLY A 234 22.36 15.46 -23.07
N ASP A 235 21.62 16.51 -23.44
CA ASP A 235 21.22 17.59 -22.54
C ASP A 235 19.89 17.34 -21.81
N LYS A 236 19.27 16.17 -22.00
CA LYS A 236 17.98 15.82 -21.38
C LYS A 236 18.15 14.88 -20.20
N THR A 237 17.47 15.20 -19.11
CA THR A 237 17.34 14.34 -17.93
C THR A 237 15.93 13.77 -17.85
N TYR A 238 15.81 12.46 -17.77
CA TYR A 238 14.56 11.73 -17.56
C TYR A 238 14.49 11.30 -16.10
N LYS A 239 13.65 12.01 -15.34
CA LYS A 239 13.53 11.84 -13.90
C LYS A 239 12.86 10.52 -13.52
N ASP A 240 13.41 9.82 -12.52
CA ASP A 240 12.85 8.62 -11.90
C ASP A 240 12.35 7.59 -12.93
N ILE A 241 13.15 7.35 -13.97
CA ILE A 241 12.79 6.45 -15.07
C ILE A 241 13.26 5.02 -14.83
N VAL A 242 14.30 4.85 -14.00
CA VAL A 242 14.79 3.56 -13.52
C VAL A 242 14.45 3.44 -12.05
N TRP A 243 13.91 2.29 -11.64
CA TRP A 243 13.80 1.94 -10.23
C TRP A 243 14.35 0.55 -9.94
N TYR A 244 14.68 0.33 -8.68
CA TYR A 244 15.22 -0.93 -8.18
C TYR A 244 14.86 -1.11 -6.71
N TYR A 245 15.01 -2.33 -6.20
CA TYR A 245 14.80 -2.65 -4.79
C TYR A 245 16.09 -3.22 -4.22
N THR A 246 16.73 -2.49 -3.30
CA THR A 246 17.91 -3.01 -2.58
C THR A 246 17.50 -4.08 -1.57
N ARG A 247 16.35 -3.89 -0.92
CA ARG A 247 15.81 -4.78 0.11
C ARG A 247 14.31 -5.03 -0.16
N PRO A 248 13.96 -5.78 -1.21
CA PRO A 248 12.57 -6.13 -1.43
C PRO A 248 12.06 -7.03 -0.30
N ILE A 249 10.74 -7.14 -0.18
CA ILE A 249 10.15 -8.14 0.71
C ILE A 249 10.46 -9.56 0.21
N THR A 250 10.38 -10.55 1.11
CA THR A 250 10.77 -11.94 0.84
C THR A 250 10.13 -12.52 -0.41
N GLU A 251 8.84 -12.23 -0.64
CA GLU A 251 8.08 -12.70 -1.79
C GLU A 251 8.62 -12.15 -3.14
N CYS A 252 9.40 -11.07 -3.09
CA CYS A 252 10.06 -10.44 -4.23
C CYS A 252 11.60 -10.52 -4.14
N ALA A 253 12.18 -11.41 -3.32
CA ALA A 253 13.63 -11.49 -3.12
C ALA A 253 14.42 -11.69 -4.43
N ALA A 254 13.81 -12.34 -5.43
CA ALA A 254 14.40 -12.59 -6.74
C ALA A 254 14.72 -11.32 -7.55
N ILE A 255 14.13 -10.16 -7.24
CA ILE A 255 14.44 -8.89 -7.91
C ILE A 255 15.41 -8.00 -7.12
N ALA A 256 15.98 -8.49 -6.01
CA ALA A 256 16.90 -7.72 -5.19
C ALA A 256 18.13 -7.26 -6.00
N GLY A 257 18.38 -5.95 -6.02
CA GLY A 257 19.49 -5.35 -6.76
C GLY A 257 19.35 -5.38 -8.29
N LEU A 258 18.19 -5.76 -8.82
CA LEU A 258 17.89 -5.67 -10.25
C LEU A 258 17.11 -4.38 -10.56
N TYR A 259 17.25 -3.92 -11.80
CA TYR A 259 16.80 -2.61 -12.25
C TYR A 259 15.69 -2.75 -13.27
N CYS A 260 14.70 -1.87 -13.21
CA CYS A 260 13.54 -1.88 -14.10
C CYS A 260 13.24 -0.47 -14.63
N PHE A 261 12.56 -0.40 -15.77
CA PHE A 261 12.14 0.83 -16.43
C PHE A 261 10.62 0.88 -16.56
N TYR A 262 10.06 2.09 -16.58
CA TYR A 262 8.62 2.27 -16.75
C TYR A 262 8.31 2.10 -18.23
N ASN A 263 7.64 1.01 -18.63
CA ASN A 263 7.20 0.76 -20.00
C ASN A 263 6.53 2.00 -20.60
N GLU A 264 5.73 2.72 -19.81
CA GLU A 264 5.03 3.95 -20.17
C GLU A 264 5.93 5.18 -20.41
N LYS A 265 7.23 5.11 -20.08
CA LYS A 265 8.22 6.19 -20.25
C LYS A 265 9.35 5.84 -21.22
N VAL A 266 9.45 4.60 -21.69
CA VAL A 266 10.53 4.12 -22.58
C VAL A 266 9.97 3.37 -23.78
N ASP A 267 10.77 3.17 -24.81
CA ASP A 267 10.54 2.11 -25.77
C ASP A 267 11.17 0.82 -25.24
N MET A 268 10.42 -0.28 -25.25
CA MET A 268 10.88 -1.57 -24.76
C MET A 268 10.56 -2.67 -25.77
N TRP A 269 11.47 -3.63 -25.92
CA TRP A 269 11.29 -4.81 -26.75
C TRP A 269 11.65 -6.07 -25.98
N ILE A 270 10.96 -7.16 -26.31
CA ILE A 270 11.25 -8.51 -25.84
C ILE A 270 11.56 -9.40 -27.04
N GLN A 271 12.53 -10.28 -26.89
CA GLN A 271 12.88 -11.24 -27.93
C GLN A 271 11.77 -12.29 -28.08
N ASN A 272 11.42 -12.60 -29.33
CA ASN A 272 10.48 -13.65 -29.71
C ASN A 272 11.04 -14.43 -30.91
N GLY A 273 11.73 -15.54 -30.63
CA GLY A 273 12.57 -16.21 -31.63
C GLY A 273 13.75 -15.33 -32.04
N ASP A 274 13.92 -15.13 -33.35
CA ASP A 274 14.97 -14.27 -33.91
C ASP A 274 14.55 -12.80 -34.00
N ASP A 275 13.27 -12.50 -33.74
CA ASP A 275 12.69 -11.16 -33.86
C ASP A 275 12.59 -10.43 -32.51
N TRP A 276 12.51 -9.09 -32.60
CA TRP A 276 12.22 -8.22 -31.47
C TRP A 276 10.78 -7.72 -31.53
N GLU A 277 9.99 -8.08 -30.54
CA GLU A 277 8.62 -7.63 -30.39
C GLU A 277 8.57 -6.37 -29.51
N LYS A 278 8.01 -5.27 -30.02
CA LYS A 278 7.88 -4.03 -29.25
C LYS A 278 6.73 -4.15 -28.26
N LEU A 279 7.01 -3.86 -26.99
CA LEU A 279 6.01 -3.87 -25.92
C LEU A 279 5.23 -2.54 -25.90
N GLY A 280 3.96 -2.63 -25.50
CA GLY A 280 3.08 -1.46 -25.32
C GLY A 280 3.53 -0.55 -24.17
N GLN A 281 3.22 0.74 -24.30
CA GLN A 281 3.42 1.76 -23.25
C GLN A 281 2.20 1.84 -22.34
N GLU A 282 1.74 0.69 -21.85
CA GLU A 282 0.59 0.62 -20.96
C GLU A 282 0.88 1.34 -19.65
N LYS A 283 0.02 2.29 -19.28
CA LYS A 283 0.15 3.03 -18.03
C LYS A 283 -0.24 2.14 -16.85
N SER A 284 0.47 2.29 -15.74
CA SER A 284 0.00 1.75 -14.47
C SER A 284 -1.21 2.56 -14.00
N ILE A 285 -2.19 1.89 -13.39
CA ILE A 285 -3.27 2.58 -12.67
C ILE A 285 -2.77 3.36 -11.43
N PHE A 286 -1.50 3.15 -11.05
CA PHE A 286 -0.83 3.83 -9.93
C PHE A 286 0.17 4.91 -10.40
N SER A 287 0.29 5.18 -11.71
CA SER A 287 1.21 6.17 -12.29
C SER A 287 0.53 7.50 -12.63
#